data_AF-A0A1F2TPF1-F1
#
_entry.id   AF-A0A1F2TPF1-F1
#
_cell.length_a   1.000
_cell.length_b   1.000
_cell.length_c   1.000
_cell.angle_alpha   90.00
_cell.angle_beta   90.00
_cell.angle_gamma   90.00
#
_symmetry.space_group_name_H-M   'P 1'
#
loop_
_entity.id
_entity.type
_entity.pdbx_description
1 polymer ?
#
loop_
_entity_poly.entity_id
_entity_poly.type
_entity_poly.pdbx_seq_one_letter_code
_entity_poly.pdbx_strand_id
1 'polypeptide(L)'
;MENHSDNLKAFLDTAARWLAAVVALALLLASTALGAPRAESPQECTVAADMAVVARSLAEEQIQRPKAGAIMSRIYDTEVSERGKELMQQILDAAYIKKDSSTRNFAEELFVACLRNEGDMDSVLGHSA
;
A
#
# COMPACT_ATOMS: atom_id res chain seq x y z
N MET A 1 26.31 -40.58 42.42
CA MET A 1 26.45 -40.07 41.05
C MET A 1 25.08 -39.51 40.63
N GLU A 2 24.77 -38.27 41.00
CA GLU A 2 23.40 -37.72 40.83
C GLU A 2 23.42 -36.22 40.44
N ASN A 3 24.54 -35.71 39.92
CA ASN A 3 24.69 -34.26 39.69
C ASN A 3 24.64 -33.85 38.20
N HIS A 4 24.71 -34.82 37.27
CA HIS A 4 24.84 -34.53 35.84
C HIS A 4 23.49 -34.47 35.10
N SER A 5 22.48 -35.22 35.57
CA SER A 5 21.15 -35.25 34.94
C SER A 5 20.33 -33.99 35.22
N ASP A 6 20.50 -33.36 36.38
CA ASP A 6 19.67 -32.23 36.81
C ASP A 6 20.16 -30.90 36.23
N ASN A 7 21.48 -30.76 36.04
CA ASN A 7 22.04 -29.64 35.31
C ASN A 7 21.58 -29.64 33.84
N LEU A 8 21.51 -30.81 33.20
CA LEU A 8 21.07 -30.89 31.81
C LEU A 8 19.60 -30.49 31.64
N LYS A 9 18.72 -30.90 32.57
CA LYS A 9 17.30 -30.48 32.55
C LYS A 9 17.13 -28.99 32.77
N ALA A 10 17.85 -28.41 33.74
CA ALA A 10 17.81 -26.98 34.01
C ALA A 10 18.29 -26.12 32.82
N PHE A 11 19.31 -26.58 32.11
CA PHE A 11 19.77 -25.94 30.87
C PHE A 11 18.73 -26.05 29.75
N LEU A 12 18.08 -27.20 29.58
CA LEU A 12 17.03 -27.41 28.57
C LEU A 12 15.79 -26.55 28.84
N ASP A 13 15.33 -26.47 30.09
CA ASP A 13 14.18 -25.64 30.47
C ASP A 13 14.45 -24.15 30.29
N THR A 14 15.67 -23.72 30.59
CA THR A 14 16.10 -22.33 30.38
C THR A 14 16.18 -22.03 28.88
N ALA A 15 16.79 -22.91 28.09
CA ALA A 15 16.87 -22.78 26.63
C ALA A 15 15.48 -22.77 25.97
N ALA A 16 14.55 -23.63 26.43
CA ALA A 16 13.19 -23.70 25.94
C ALA A 16 12.40 -22.40 26.22
N ARG A 17 12.58 -21.80 27.41
CA ARG A 17 11.95 -20.52 27.76
C ARG A 17 12.46 -19.37 26.90
N TRP A 18 13.76 -19.33 26.62
CA TRP A 18 14.35 -18.33 25.73
C TRP A 18 13.91 -18.52 24.27
N LEU A 19 13.85 -19.76 23.78
CA LEU A 19 13.35 -20.07 22.44
C LEU A 19 11.87 -19.68 22.28
N ALA A 20 11.03 -19.98 23.27
CA ALA A 20 9.62 -19.59 23.25
C ALA A 20 9.44 -18.06 23.24
N ALA A 21 10.26 -17.33 24.00
CA ALA A 21 10.23 -15.87 24.01
C ALA A 21 10.66 -15.25 22.66
N VAL A 22 11.68 -15.82 22.01
CA VAL A 22 12.13 -15.38 20.67
C VAL A 22 11.07 -15.67 19.60
N VAL A 23 10.44 -16.84 19.64
CA VAL A 23 9.37 -17.21 18.70
C VAL A 23 8.14 -16.30 18.86
N ALA A 24 7.74 -16.00 20.11
CA ALA A 24 6.62 -15.10 20.37
C ALA A 24 6.89 -13.66 19.89
N LEU A 25 8.13 -13.16 20.04
CA LEU A 25 8.51 -11.84 19.56
C LEU A 25 8.60 -11.77 18.02
N ALA A 26 9.06 -12.84 17.37
CA ALA A 26 9.09 -12.93 15.91
C ALA A 26 7.68 -12.97 15.29
N LEU A 27 6.71 -13.62 15.95
CA LEU A 27 5.29 -13.63 15.53
C LEU A 27 4.62 -12.26 15.62
N LEU A 28 5.02 -11.41 16.56
CA LEU A 28 4.49 -10.04 16.71
C LEU A 28 4.98 -9.07 15.63
N LEU A 29 6.14 -9.35 15.01
CA LEU A 29 6.73 -8.52 13.94
C LEU A 29 6.24 -8.90 12.53
N ALA A 30 5.51 -10.01 12.38
CA ALA A 30 5.04 -10.48 11.08
C ALA A 30 3.75 -9.79 10.57
N SER A 31 3.10 -8.94 11.40
CA SER A 31 1.76 -8.41 11.12
C SER A 31 1.72 -7.08 10.35
N THR A 32 2.85 -6.55 9.88
CA THR A 32 2.86 -5.33 9.05
C THR A 32 3.05 -5.69 7.58
N ALA A 33 2.16 -6.50 7.02
CA ALA A 33 1.91 -6.44 5.59
C ALA A 33 1.07 -5.19 5.31
N LEU A 34 1.71 -4.01 5.38
CA LEU A 34 1.20 -2.79 4.78
C LEU A 34 1.33 -2.97 3.26
N GLY A 35 0.46 -3.81 2.71
CA GLY A 35 0.30 -3.87 1.26
C GLY A 35 -0.22 -2.52 0.78
N ALA A 36 0.28 -2.04 -0.35
CA ALA A 36 -0.27 -0.87 -1.01
C ALA A 36 -1.80 -1.01 -1.14
N PRO A 37 -2.55 0.10 -1.06
CA PRO A 37 -4.01 0.07 -1.10
C PRO A 37 -4.46 -0.59 -2.42
N ARG A 38 -4.97 -1.82 -2.31
CA ARG A 38 -5.50 -2.58 -3.46
C ARG A 38 -6.97 -2.28 -3.66
N ALA A 39 -7.41 -2.34 -4.91
CA ALA A 39 -8.83 -2.35 -5.22
C ALA A 39 -9.46 -3.69 -4.81
N GLU A 40 -10.56 -3.64 -4.07
CA GLU A 40 -11.26 -4.84 -3.58
C GLU A 40 -12.30 -5.38 -4.59
N SER A 41 -12.58 -4.61 -5.64
CA SER A 41 -13.55 -4.97 -6.67
C SER A 41 -13.22 -4.35 -8.04
N PRO A 42 -13.77 -4.90 -9.15
CA PRO A 42 -13.66 -4.28 -10.47
C PRO A 42 -14.22 -2.85 -10.53
N GLN A 43 -15.23 -2.56 -9.70
CA GLN A 43 -15.80 -1.22 -9.58
C GLN A 43 -14.77 -0.25 -9.00
N GLU A 44 -13.99 -0.66 -8.00
CA GLU A 44 -12.91 0.16 -7.45
C GLU A 44 -11.78 0.42 -8.45
N CYS A 45 -11.47 -0.54 -9.34
CA CYS A 45 -10.54 -0.28 -10.45
C CYS A 45 -11.05 0.84 -11.38
N THR A 46 -12.37 0.92 -11.59
CA THR A 46 -12.98 1.98 -12.41
C THR A 46 -12.87 3.34 -11.71
N VAL A 47 -13.09 3.38 -10.39
CA VAL A 47 -12.91 4.60 -9.59
C VAL A 47 -11.45 5.06 -9.60
N ALA A 48 -10.50 4.13 -9.44
CA ALA A 48 -9.07 4.45 -9.52
C ALA A 48 -8.69 5.01 -10.90
N ALA A 49 -9.24 4.45 -11.98
CA ALA A 49 -9.04 4.97 -13.33
C ALA A 49 -9.61 6.39 -13.51
N ASP A 50 -10.79 6.66 -12.95
CA ASP A 50 -11.38 8.02 -12.97
C ASP A 50 -10.53 9.02 -12.17
N MET A 51 -10.06 8.61 -10.98
CA MET A 51 -9.10 9.38 -10.20
C MET A 51 -7.85 9.70 -11.01
N ALA A 52 -7.33 8.74 -11.79
CA ALA A 52 -6.17 8.93 -12.65
C ALA A 52 -6.42 9.93 -13.79
N VAL A 53 -7.59 9.90 -14.42
CA VAL A 53 -7.99 10.89 -15.43
C VAL A 53 -7.97 12.30 -14.82
N VAL A 54 -8.60 12.46 -13.66
CA VAL A 54 -8.67 13.77 -12.98
C VAL A 54 -7.29 14.23 -12.52
N ALA A 55 -6.52 13.37 -11.86
CA ALA A 55 -5.18 13.69 -11.38
C ALA A 55 -4.27 14.14 -12.53
N ARG A 56 -4.32 13.44 -13.66
CA ARG A 56 -3.49 13.78 -14.81
C ARG A 56 -3.93 15.07 -15.50
N SER A 57 -5.23 15.30 -15.60
CA SER A 57 -5.77 16.58 -16.10
C SER A 57 -5.31 17.75 -15.22
N LEU A 58 -5.34 17.61 -13.89
CA LEU A 58 -4.86 18.64 -12.97
C LEU A 58 -3.35 18.88 -13.08
N ALA A 59 -2.57 17.84 -13.32
CA ALA A 59 -1.13 17.93 -13.54
C ALA A 59 -0.80 18.63 -14.88
N GLU A 60 -1.53 18.32 -15.95
CA GLU A 60 -1.40 18.95 -17.27
C GLU A 60 -1.72 20.45 -17.24
N GLU A 61 -2.74 20.84 -16.45
CA GLU A 61 -3.10 22.23 -16.18
C GLU A 61 -2.17 22.93 -15.17
N GLN A 62 -1.09 22.28 -14.74
CA GLN A 62 -0.09 22.81 -13.82
C GLN A 62 -0.68 23.32 -12.49
N ILE A 63 -1.79 22.72 -12.05
CA ILE A 63 -2.37 23.02 -10.74
C ILE A 63 -1.35 22.60 -9.67
N GLN A 64 -1.18 23.41 -8.63
CA GLN A 64 -0.26 23.07 -7.54
C GLN A 64 -0.71 21.78 -6.85
N ARG A 65 0.21 20.83 -6.64
CA ARG A 65 -0.10 19.49 -6.08
C ARG A 65 -0.96 19.54 -4.80
N PRO A 66 -0.70 20.39 -3.79
CA PRO A 66 -1.56 20.48 -2.61
C PRO A 66 -3.00 20.92 -2.95
N LYS A 67 -3.16 21.83 -3.92
CA LYS A 67 -4.48 22.29 -4.38
C LYS A 67 -5.20 21.19 -5.17
N ALA A 68 -4.48 20.43 -6.00
CA ALA A 68 -5.03 19.28 -6.71
C ALA A 68 -5.51 18.20 -5.74
N GLY A 69 -4.73 17.90 -4.69
CA GLY A 69 -5.14 16.98 -3.62
C GLY A 69 -6.43 17.42 -2.93
N ALA A 70 -6.56 18.71 -2.61
CA ALA A 70 -7.79 19.25 -2.02
C ALA A 70 -8.99 19.26 -3.00
N ILE A 71 -8.76 19.33 -4.31
CA ILE A 71 -9.82 19.19 -5.32
C ILE A 71 -10.29 17.74 -5.39
N MET A 72 -9.35 16.80 -5.51
CA MET A 72 -9.67 15.37 -5.59
C MET A 72 -10.36 14.86 -4.33
N SER A 73 -9.94 15.28 -3.14
CA SER A 73 -10.60 14.86 -1.88
C SER A 73 -12.07 15.26 -1.83
N ARG A 74 -12.43 16.41 -2.43
CA ARG A 74 -13.83 16.86 -2.55
C ARG A 74 -14.61 16.13 -3.65
N ILE A 75 -13.97 15.70 -4.73
CA ILE A 75 -14.62 14.98 -5.83
C ILE A 75 -14.97 13.55 -5.39
N TYR A 76 -14.05 12.89 -4.69
CA TYR A 76 -14.14 11.47 -4.36
C TYR A 76 -14.50 11.18 -2.90
N ASP A 77 -14.76 12.22 -2.10
CA ASP A 77 -15.11 12.14 -0.68
C ASP A 77 -14.17 11.21 0.11
N THR A 78 -12.85 11.31 -0.12
CA THR A 78 -11.87 10.35 0.43
C THR A 78 -11.64 10.53 1.93
N GLU A 79 -12.23 11.53 2.56
CA GLU A 79 -12.08 11.78 4.01
C GLU A 79 -12.79 10.71 4.86
N VAL A 80 -13.68 9.92 4.27
CA VAL A 80 -14.38 8.82 4.96
C VAL A 80 -13.59 7.51 4.98
N SER A 81 -12.49 7.41 4.22
CA SER A 81 -11.70 6.19 4.07
C SER A 81 -10.20 6.51 3.98
N GLU A 82 -9.44 6.14 5.01
CA GLU A 82 -7.96 6.29 4.96
C GLU A 82 -7.35 5.49 3.80
N ARG A 83 -7.87 4.29 3.49
CA ARG A 83 -7.44 3.53 2.30
C ARG A 83 -7.68 4.29 1.00
N GLY A 84 -8.88 4.87 0.84
CA GLY A 84 -9.24 5.64 -0.35
C GLY A 84 -8.41 6.91 -0.50
N LYS A 85 -8.10 7.57 0.62
CA LYS A 85 -7.23 8.74 0.68
C LYS A 85 -5.79 8.40 0.31
N GLU A 86 -5.24 7.29 0.82
CA GLU A 86 -3.90 6.82 0.46
C GLU A 86 -3.83 6.50 -1.04
N LEU A 87 -4.77 5.74 -1.58
CA LEU A 87 -4.84 5.43 -3.01
C LEU A 87 -4.90 6.70 -3.87
N MET A 88 -5.76 7.66 -3.48
CA MET A 88 -5.87 8.95 -4.18
C MET A 88 -4.53 9.71 -4.18
N GLN A 89 -3.81 9.74 -3.05
CA GLN A 89 -2.50 10.38 -2.99
C GLN A 89 -1.48 9.70 -3.90
N GLN A 90 -1.45 8.36 -3.93
CA GLN A 90 -0.54 7.62 -4.81
C GLN A 90 -0.83 7.90 -6.30
N ILE A 91 -2.11 7.96 -6.67
CA ILE A 91 -2.54 8.31 -8.03
C ILE A 91 -2.13 9.75 -8.38
N LEU A 92 -2.36 10.70 -7.46
CA LEU A 92 -1.95 12.09 -7.64
C LEU A 92 -0.43 12.20 -7.81
N ASP A 93 0.34 11.44 -7.05
CA ASP A 93 1.80 11.48 -7.07
C ASP A 93 2.35 10.96 -8.38
N ALA A 94 1.87 9.80 -8.80
CA ALA A 94 2.21 9.22 -10.09
C ALA A 94 1.90 10.16 -11.26
N ALA A 95 0.73 10.83 -11.22
CA ALA A 95 0.31 11.77 -12.26
C ALA A 95 1.25 12.96 -12.44
N TYR A 96 1.83 13.47 -11.34
CA TYR A 96 2.76 14.61 -11.34
C TYR A 96 4.21 14.22 -11.66
N ILE A 97 4.59 12.96 -11.40
CA ILE A 97 5.94 12.45 -11.72
C ILE A 97 6.05 12.07 -13.21
N LYS A 98 5.05 11.37 -13.77
CA LYS A 98 5.12 10.81 -15.12
C LYS A 98 4.83 11.84 -16.22
N LYS A 99 5.65 12.87 -16.40
CA LYS A 99 5.37 14.02 -17.29
C LYS A 99 5.02 13.66 -18.75
N ASP A 100 5.42 12.50 -19.26
CA ASP A 100 5.26 12.14 -20.68
C ASP A 100 4.02 11.27 -21.00
N SER A 101 3.22 10.86 -20.01
CA SER A 101 2.04 10.01 -20.22
C SER A 101 0.77 10.82 -20.43
N SER A 102 0.15 10.82 -21.61
CA SER A 102 -1.16 11.51 -21.79
C SER A 102 -2.21 11.04 -20.77
N THR A 103 -3.16 11.92 -20.39
CA THR A 103 -4.30 11.61 -19.50
C THR A 103 -4.94 10.25 -19.78
N ARG A 104 -5.24 9.94 -21.04
CA ARG A 104 -5.87 8.67 -21.42
C ARG A 104 -4.97 7.47 -21.15
N ASN A 105 -3.68 7.57 -21.50
CA ASN A 105 -2.74 6.46 -21.35
C ASN A 105 -2.50 6.13 -19.88
N PHE A 106 -2.37 7.14 -19.02
CA PHE A 106 -2.16 6.91 -17.58
C PHE A 106 -3.34 6.18 -16.93
N ALA A 107 -4.57 6.63 -17.21
CA ALA A 107 -5.76 6.00 -16.67
C ALA A 107 -5.99 4.58 -17.22
N GLU A 108 -5.73 4.37 -18.52
CA GLU A 108 -5.83 3.05 -19.15
C GLU A 108 -4.80 2.07 -18.58
N GLU A 109 -3.54 2.49 -18.45
CA GLU A 109 -2.48 1.68 -17.84
C GLU A 109 -2.85 1.29 -16.40
N LEU A 110 -3.34 2.25 -15.60
CA LEU A 110 -3.76 2.02 -14.22
C LEU A 110 -4.92 1.01 -14.15
N PHE A 111 -5.93 1.18 -14.99
CA PHE A 111 -7.09 0.30 -15.05
C PHE A 111 -6.70 -1.13 -15.42
N VAL A 112 -5.87 -1.27 -16.47
CA VAL A 112 -5.40 -2.58 -16.93
C VAL A 112 -4.54 -3.26 -15.87
N ALA A 113 -3.67 -2.53 -15.19
CA ALA A 113 -2.87 -3.06 -14.09
C ALA A 113 -3.77 -3.55 -12.95
N CYS A 114 -4.73 -2.73 -12.52
CA CYS A 114 -5.68 -3.07 -11.45
C CYS A 114 -6.45 -4.35 -11.75
N LEU A 115 -7.00 -4.49 -12.97
CA LEU A 115 -7.75 -5.69 -13.34
C LEU A 115 -6.89 -6.95 -13.44
N ARG A 116 -5.64 -6.81 -13.93
CA ARG A 116 -4.76 -7.97 -14.15
C ARG A 116 -4.10 -8.47 -12.88
N ASN A 117 -3.87 -7.58 -11.91
CA ASN A 117 -3.10 -7.89 -10.71
C ASN A 117 -3.98 -7.91 -9.46
N GLU A 118 -5.25 -8.31 -9.58
CA GLU A 118 -6.17 -8.47 -8.43
C GLU A 118 -6.28 -7.20 -7.56
N GLY A 119 -6.34 -6.04 -8.22
CA GLY A 119 -6.43 -4.74 -7.57
C GLY A 119 -5.10 -4.07 -7.26
N ASP A 120 -3.97 -4.71 -7.56
CA ASP A 120 -2.63 -4.14 -7.39
C ASP A 120 -2.26 -3.20 -8.55
N MET A 121 -1.88 -1.98 -8.20
CA MET A 121 -1.57 -0.90 -9.13
C MET A 121 -0.11 -0.41 -9.05
N ASP A 122 0.75 -1.09 -8.28
CA ASP A 122 2.10 -0.63 -7.96
C ASP A 122 3.00 -0.54 -9.21
N SER A 123 2.73 -1.39 -10.21
CA SER A 123 3.39 -1.33 -11.51
C SER A 123 3.20 0.00 -12.25
N VAL A 124 2.13 0.73 -11.95
CA VAL A 124 1.78 2.01 -12.59
C VAL A 124 2.03 3.18 -11.64
N LEU A 125 1.62 3.06 -10.38
CA LEU A 125 1.73 4.11 -9.38
C LEU A 125 3.16 4.28 -8.85
N GLY A 126 3.97 3.22 -8.93
CA GLY A 126 5.26 3.16 -8.27
C GLY A 126 5.10 2.97 -6.76
N HIS A 127 6.18 2.56 -6.11
CA HIS A 127 6.18 2.41 -4.65
C HIS A 127 6.26 3.81 -4.04
N SER A 128 5.20 4.21 -3.35
CA SER A 128 5.27 5.34 -2.41
C SER A 128 5.88 4.78 -1.12
N ALA A 129 7.12 5.18 -0.83
CA ALA A 129 7.83 4.81 0.39
C ALA A 129 7.16 5.36 1.66
#